data_AF-A0A705SK46-F1
#
_entry.id   AF-A0A705SK46-F1
#
_cell.length_a   1.000
_cell.length_b   1.000
_cell.length_c   1.000
_cell.angle_alpha   90.00
_cell.angle_beta   90.00
_cell.angle_gamma   90.00
#
_symmetry.space_group_name_H-M   'P 1'
#
loop_
_entity.id
_entity.type
_entity.pdbx_description
1 polymer ?
#
loop_
_entity_poly.entity_id
_entity_poly.type
_entity_poly.pdbx_seq_one_letter_code
_entity_poly.pdbx_strand_id
1 'polypeptide(L)' 'MIIPWQGLAPDTLDNLIESFVLREGTDYGEHERSLEQKVADVKRQLQSGEAVLV' A
#
# COMPACT_ATOMS: atom_id res chain seq x y z
N MET A 1 4.68 -8.89 -15.14
CA MET A 1 6.06 -9.05 -14.60
C MET A 1 5.95 -8.71 -13.12
N ILE A 2 6.57 -9.45 -12.20
CA ILE A 2 6.49 -9.13 -10.76
C ILE A 2 7.75 -8.34 -10.37
N ILE A 3 7.57 -7.17 -9.75
CA ILE A 3 8.67 -6.32 -9.28
C ILE A 3 8.96 -6.68 -7.81
N PRO A 4 10.21 -7.03 -7.46
CA PRO A 4 10.57 -7.36 -6.08
C PRO A 4 10.59 -6.09 -5.22
N TRP A 5 9.58 -5.92 -4.37
CA TRP A 5 9.45 -4.74 -3.51
C TRP A 5 10.58 -4.63 -2.48
N GLN A 6 11.24 -5.74 -2.13
CA GLN A 6 12.39 -5.73 -1.21
C GLN A 6 13.61 -4.99 -1.79
N GLY A 7 13.67 -4.78 -3.11
CA GLY A 7 14.72 -4.01 -3.76
C GLY A 7 14.47 -2.51 -3.82
N LEU A 8 13.29 -2.04 -3.39
CA LEU A 8 12.95 -0.63 -3.39
C LEU A 8 13.45 0.06 -2.12
N ALA A 9 13.82 1.32 -2.24
CA ALA A 9 14.05 2.16 -1.07
C ALA A 9 12.76 2.24 -0.24
N PRO A 10 12.84 2.21 1.10
CA PRO A 10 11.66 2.20 1.97
C PRO A 10 10.74 3.39 1.71
N ASP A 11 11.30 4.59 1.53
CA ASP A 11 10.53 5.79 1.19
C ASP A 11 9.81 5.66 -0.16
N THR A 12 10.45 5.02 -1.15
CA THR A 12 9.81 4.79 -2.46
C THR A 12 8.65 3.81 -2.34
N LEU A 13 8.84 2.74 -1.57
CA LEU A 13 7.77 1.77 -1.31
C LEU A 13 6.59 2.41 -0.59
N ASP A 14 6.84 3.18 0.47
CA ASP A 14 5.79 3.88 1.21
C ASP A 14 5.04 4.89 0.34
N ASN A 15 5.74 5.69 -0.49
CA ASN A 15 5.10 6.61 -1.45
C ASN A 15 4.23 5.88 -2.50
N LEU A 16 4.67 4.72 -2.98
CA LEU A 16 3.91 3.91 -3.93
C LEU A 16 2.62 3.36 -3.29
N ILE A 17 2.73 2.84 -2.07
CA ILE A 17 1.59 2.32 -1.32
C ILE A 17 0.61 3.44 -0.99
N GLU A 18 1.11 4.59 -0.52
CA GLU A 18 0.28 5.77 -0.24
C GLU A 18 -0.47 6.22 -1.49
N SER A 19 0.23 6.33 -2.62
CA SER A 19 -0.38 6.69 -3.91
C SER A 19 -1.44 5.67 -4.37
N PHE A 20 -1.22 4.38 -4.11
CA PHE A 20 -2.18 3.32 -4.41
C PHE A 20 -3.45 3.47 -3.55
N VAL A 21 -3.28 3.61 -2.23
CA VAL A 21 -4.39 3.78 -1.28
C VAL A 21 -5.20 5.05 -1.57
N LEU A 22 -4.53 6.14 -1.92
CA LEU A 22 -5.21 7.41 -2.28
C LEU A 22 -6.03 7.31 -3.56
N ARG A 23 -5.64 6.44 -4.51
CA ARG A 23 -6.40 6.21 -5.75
C ARG A 23 -7.60 5.30 -5.53
N GLU A 24 -7.51 4.34 -4.61
CA GLU A 24 -8.64 3.50 -4.22
C GLU A 24 -9.62 4.23 -3.28
N GLY A 25 -9.17 5.27 -2.58
CA GLY A 25 -9.96 6.05 -1.63
C GLY A 25 -10.99 6.98 -2.28
N THR A 26 -12.08 6.43 -2.83
CA THR A 26 -13.27 7.22 -3.21
C THR A 26 -14.40 7.19 -2.18
N ASP A 27 -14.18 6.60 -0.99
CA ASP A 27 -15.26 6.37 -0.01
C ASP A 27 -15.01 7.14 1.28
N TYR A 28 -15.22 8.47 1.25
CA TYR A 28 -15.21 9.32 2.44
C TYR A 28 -16.46 9.08 3.30
N GLY A 29 -16.54 7.93 3.96
CA GLY A 29 -17.58 7.55 4.91
C GLY A 29 -17.10 7.69 6.37
N GLU A 30 -18.02 8.00 7.28
CA GLU A 30 -17.77 8.39 8.69
C GLU A 30 -17.04 7.35 9.57
N HIS A 31 -16.66 6.19 9.00
CA HIS A 31 -15.99 5.05 9.64
C HIS A 31 -14.71 4.64 8.88
N GLU A 32 -13.97 5.57 8.29
CA GLU A 32 -12.78 5.23 7.51
C GLU A 32 -11.55 4.91 8.36
N ARG A 33 -10.87 3.81 8.01
CA ARG A 33 -9.48 3.57 8.44
C ARG A 33 -8.60 4.71 7.95
N SER A 34 -7.73 5.22 8.81
CA SER A 34 -6.77 6.28 8.44
C SER A 34 -5.89 5.82 7.28
N LEU A 35 -5.39 6.78 6.48
CA LEU A 35 -4.43 6.53 5.41
C LEU A 35 -3.26 5.66 5.89
N GLU A 36 -2.70 5.97 7.06
CA GLU A 36 -1.62 5.20 7.71
C GLU A 36 -1.99 3.74 7.98
N GLN A 37 -3.24 3.48 8.39
CA GLN A 37 -3.72 2.12 8.64
C GLN A 37 -3.85 1.33 7.34
N LYS A 38 -4.34 1.98 6.28
CA LYS A 38 -4.45 1.39 4.95
C LYS A 38 -3.05 1.10 4.36
N VAL A 39 -2.10 2.03 4.51
CA VAL A 39 -0.69 1.82 4.10
C VAL A 39 -0.06 0.63 4.82
N ALA A 40 -0.23 0.57 6.15
CA ALA A 40 0.28 -0.55 6.95
C ALA A 40 -0.34 -1.90 6.55
N ASP A 41 -1.61 -1.90 6.13
CA ASP A 41 -2.28 -3.11 5.67
C ASP A 41 -1.68 -3.63 4.36
N VAL A 42 -1.53 -2.77 3.36
CA VAL A 42 -0.90 -3.13 2.07
C VAL A 42 0.54 -3.61 2.29
N LYS A 43 1.30 -2.96 3.19
CA LYS A 43 2.67 -3.38 3.52
C LYS A 43 2.70 -4.78 4.13
N ARG A 44 1.73 -5.14 4.98
CA ARG A 44 1.59 -6.50 5.50
C ARG A 44 1.24 -7.51 4.40
N GLN A 45 0.35 -7.16 3.47
CA GLN A 45 0.01 -8.03 2.34
C GLN A 45 1.21 -8.30 1.43
N LEU A 46 2.07 -7.30 1.21
CA LEU A 46 3.33 -7.47 0.49
C LEU A 46 4.31 -8.39 1.23
N GLN A 47 4.33 -8.34 2.56
CA GLN A 47 5.15 -9.21 3.41
C GLN A 47 4.63 -10.64 3.49
N SER A 48 3.32 -10.84 3.53
CA SER A 48 2.69 -12.18 3.53
C SER A 48 2.67 -12.83 2.15
N GLY A 49 2.93 -12.05 1.08
CA GLY A 49 2.86 -12.51 -0.30
C GLY A 49 1.44 -12.53 -0.88
N GLU A 50 0.47 -11.96 -0.16
CA GLU A 50 -0.92 -11.78 -0.63
C GLU A 50 -1.02 -10.67 -1.70
N ALA A 51 -0.10 -9.70 -1.67
CA ALA A 51 0.02 -8.65 -2.68
C ALA A 51 1.40 -8.70 -3.36
N VAL A 52 1.45 -8.24 -4.61
CA VAL A 52 2.67 -8.14 -5.43
C VAL A 52 2.66 -6.83 -6.23
N LEU A 53 3.84 -6.24 -6.46
CA LEU A 53 3.98 -5.13 -7.41
C LEU A 53 4.07 -5.69 -8.84
N VAL A 54 3.32 -5.09 -9.77
CA VAL A 54 3.25 -5.47 -11.20
C VAL A 54 3.45 -4.30 -12.15
#